data_AF-A0A2I1GY85-F1
#
_entry.id   AF-A0A2I1GY85-F1
#
_cell.length_a   1.000
_cell.length_b   1.000
_cell.length_c   1.000
_cell.angle_alpha   90.00
_cell.angle_beta   90.00
_cell.angle_gamma   90.00
#
_symmetry.space_group_name_H-M   'P 1'
#
loop_
_entity.id
_entity.type
_entity.pdbx_description
1 polymer ?
#
loop_
_entity_poly.entity_id
_entity_poly.type
_entity_poly.pdbx_seq_one_letter_code
_entity_poly.pdbx_strand_id
1 'polypeptide(L)'
;PILDKVPAHLIPLIPKDPFYAGGVLNQPSFLKIKKKNLQPLMVGSDAWLAHMEEIYKRYETDRRYNEKKLANSIKWDIDPDRAEYREDSTWILMAYTDAFHSYELKKLEIASRPPCLPVTKNTNKKKQKKKNKQADIASTSTTMPAVMTDKETLEELQSEVLNYDHGVYEHYRQARAYEPETMIMDVNLSKRRADINGNLDTHYGLHMTKKVCIALNRLGSDVSSFNDTI
;
A
#
# COMPACT_ATOMS: atom_id res chain seq x y z
N PRO A 1 43.68 -9.28 19.59
CA PRO A 1 42.85 -8.54 18.61
C PRO A 1 41.97 -9.52 17.81
N ILE A 2 40.89 -10.03 18.42
CA ILE A 2 39.93 -10.93 17.75
C ILE A 2 38.85 -10.13 17.03
N LEU A 3 38.57 -8.91 17.50
CA LEU A 3 37.53 -8.02 16.97
C LEU A 3 37.99 -7.16 15.80
N ASP A 4 39.29 -7.07 15.51
CA ASP A 4 39.83 -6.29 14.37
C ASP A 4 39.27 -6.78 13.01
N LYS A 5 38.82 -8.04 12.95
CA LYS A 5 38.20 -8.65 11.77
C LYS A 5 36.67 -8.52 11.74
N VAL A 6 36.07 -7.94 12.78
CA VAL A 6 34.62 -7.79 12.92
C VAL A 6 34.23 -6.35 12.58
N PRO A 7 33.34 -6.14 11.59
CA PRO A 7 32.80 -4.82 11.30
C PRO A 7 32.22 -4.12 12.53
N ALA A 8 32.53 -2.84 12.72
CA ALA A 8 32.20 -2.09 13.93
C ALA A 8 30.70 -2.07 14.27
N HIS A 9 29.83 -2.02 13.26
CA HIS A 9 28.38 -2.00 13.43
C HIS A 9 27.81 -3.34 13.95
N LEU A 10 28.55 -4.44 13.82
CA LEU A 10 28.15 -5.75 14.33
C LEU A 10 28.59 -5.98 15.78
N ILE A 11 29.59 -5.24 16.26
CA ILE A 11 30.16 -5.40 17.61
C ILE A 11 29.10 -5.29 18.72
N PRO A 12 28.19 -4.29 18.70
CA PRO A 12 27.16 -4.17 19.73
C PRO A 12 26.16 -5.32 19.75
N LEU A 13 26.05 -6.08 18.64
CA LEU A 13 25.06 -7.13 18.45
C LEU A 13 25.63 -8.54 18.67
N ILE A 14 26.92 -8.67 19.00
CA ILE A 14 27.56 -9.98 19.22
C ILE A 14 26.83 -10.71 20.35
N PRO A 15 26.22 -11.87 20.10
CA PRO A 15 25.53 -12.60 21.17
C PRO A 15 26.51 -13.16 22.19
N LYS A 16 25.99 -13.36 23.40
CA LYS A 16 26.74 -13.99 24.49
C LYS A 16 27.03 -15.46 24.20
N ASP A 17 26.12 -16.11 23.49
CA ASP A 17 26.23 -17.52 23.13
C ASP A 17 26.93 -17.70 21.78
N PRO A 18 27.78 -18.73 21.64
CA PRO A 18 28.48 -18.98 20.40
C PRO A 18 27.54 -19.53 19.33
N PHE A 19 27.82 -19.19 18.06
CA PHE A 19 27.11 -19.78 16.93
C PHE A 19 27.73 -21.09 16.49
N TYR A 20 26.91 -21.93 15.87
CA TYR A 20 27.32 -23.14 15.19
C TYR A 20 26.83 -23.10 13.74
N ALA A 21 27.40 -23.95 12.89
CA ALA A 21 27.00 -24.03 11.48
C ALA A 21 25.49 -24.34 11.32
N GLY A 22 24.81 -23.49 10.54
CA GLY A 22 23.37 -23.51 10.27
C GLY A 22 22.75 -22.14 10.55
N GLY A 23 21.77 -21.65 9.77
CA GLY A 23 21.22 -20.28 9.89
C GLY A 23 20.79 -19.84 11.31
N VAL A 24 20.51 -18.54 11.52
CA VAL A 24 20.16 -18.00 12.85
C VAL A 24 18.99 -18.76 13.50
N LEU A 25 17.99 -19.16 12.73
CA LEU A 25 16.83 -19.92 13.22
C LEU A 25 17.07 -21.44 13.31
N ASN A 26 18.20 -21.93 12.81
CA ASN A 26 18.51 -23.36 12.67
C ASN A 26 19.72 -23.78 13.53
N GLN A 27 19.95 -23.07 14.63
CA GLN A 27 21.03 -23.39 15.56
C GLN A 27 20.82 -24.79 16.17
N PRO A 28 21.87 -25.61 16.28
CA PRO A 28 21.77 -26.95 16.84
C PRO A 28 21.43 -26.87 18.33
N SER A 29 20.58 -27.79 18.80
CA SER A 29 20.27 -27.90 20.22
C SER A 29 21.49 -28.30 21.05
N PHE A 30 21.48 -27.95 22.34
CA PHE A 30 22.54 -28.29 23.29
C PHE A 30 22.90 -29.79 23.28
N LEU A 31 21.89 -30.66 23.26
CA LEU A 31 22.09 -32.12 23.20
C LEU A 31 22.83 -32.55 21.93
N LYS A 32 22.54 -31.93 20.78
CA LYS A 32 23.19 -32.22 19.51
C LYS A 32 24.64 -31.73 19.51
N ILE A 33 24.90 -30.54 20.06
CA ILE A 33 26.25 -29.99 20.22
C ILE A 33 27.10 -30.95 21.06
N LYS A 34 26.61 -31.38 22.23
CA LYS A 34 27.34 -32.29 23.12
C LYS A 34 27.53 -33.68 22.50
N LYS A 35 26.49 -34.28 21.92
CA LYS A 35 26.57 -35.63 21.33
C LYS A 35 27.54 -35.70 20.15
N LYS A 36 27.65 -34.62 19.38
CA LYS A 36 28.49 -34.56 18.18
C LYS A 36 29.79 -33.76 18.37
N ASN A 37 30.07 -33.28 19.58
CA ASN A 37 31.21 -32.40 19.87
C ASN A 37 31.38 -31.27 18.85
N LEU A 38 30.28 -30.59 18.51
CA LEU A 38 30.30 -29.53 17.50
C LEU A 38 31.17 -28.37 17.97
N GLN A 39 31.99 -27.85 17.08
CA GLN A 39 32.77 -26.65 17.32
C GLN A 39 31.96 -25.41 16.91
N PRO A 40 32.02 -24.33 17.70
CA PRO A 40 31.40 -23.09 17.33
C PRO A 40 32.13 -22.45 16.14
N LEU A 41 31.42 -21.59 15.42
CA LEU A 41 31.98 -20.79 14.35
C LEU A 41 33.03 -19.84 14.93
N MET A 42 34.18 -19.76 14.26
CA MET A 42 35.25 -18.86 14.64
C MET A 42 34.82 -17.41 14.40
N VAL A 43 34.94 -16.55 15.41
CA VAL A 43 34.64 -15.12 15.31
C VAL A 43 35.45 -14.49 14.17
N GLY A 44 34.77 -13.73 13.31
CA GLY A 44 35.39 -13.10 12.13
C GLY A 44 35.67 -14.03 10.96
N SER A 45 35.26 -15.31 11.02
CA SER A 45 35.18 -16.16 9.81
C SER A 45 34.00 -15.76 8.92
N ASP A 46 34.06 -16.04 7.62
CA ASP A 46 32.99 -15.68 6.67
C ASP A 46 31.63 -16.26 7.08
N ALA A 47 31.60 -17.50 7.56
CA ALA A 47 30.37 -18.14 8.05
C ALA A 47 29.81 -17.44 9.30
N TRP A 48 30.68 -16.98 10.20
CA TRP A 48 30.27 -16.21 11.38
C TRP A 48 29.77 -14.81 11.00
N LEU A 49 30.46 -14.14 10.08
CA LEU A 49 30.06 -12.82 9.58
C LEU A 49 28.70 -12.88 8.87
N ALA A 50 28.44 -13.92 8.07
CA ALA A 50 27.15 -14.13 7.43
C ALA A 50 25.99 -14.26 8.45
N HIS A 51 26.20 -14.92 9.59
CA HIS A 51 25.20 -14.96 10.66
C HIS A 51 25.00 -13.61 11.35
N MET A 52 26.09 -12.92 11.64
CA MET A 52 25.99 -11.59 12.25
C MET A 52 25.24 -10.61 11.35
N GLU A 53 25.42 -10.71 10.03
CA GLU A 53 24.70 -9.88 9.06
C GLU A 53 23.18 -10.19 9.05
N GLU A 54 22.80 -11.46 9.21
CA GLU A 54 21.39 -11.86 9.35
C GLU A 54 20.77 -11.26 10.64
N ILE A 55 21.51 -11.30 11.75
CA ILE A 55 21.10 -10.68 13.02
C ILE A 55 20.98 -9.16 12.86
N TYR A 56 21.95 -8.53 12.19
CA TYR A 56 21.93 -7.09 11.96
C TYR A 56 20.73 -6.66 11.12
N LYS A 57 20.39 -7.41 10.04
CA LYS A 57 19.19 -7.14 9.24
C LYS A 57 17.91 -7.23 10.06
N ARG A 58 17.81 -8.22 10.93
CA ARG A 58 16.66 -8.34 11.85
C ARG A 58 16.63 -7.16 12.83
N TYR A 59 17.75 -6.82 13.44
CA TYR A 59 17.87 -5.67 14.33
C TYR A 59 17.46 -4.36 13.65
N GLU A 60 17.92 -4.10 12.42
CA GLU A 60 17.52 -2.93 11.65
C GLU A 60 16.02 -2.91 11.33
N THR A 61 15.44 -4.08 11.06
CA THR A 61 14.00 -4.21 10.81
C THR A 61 13.20 -3.90 12.07
N ASP A 62 13.59 -4.47 13.21
CA ASP A 62 12.96 -4.22 14.52
C ASP A 62 13.13 -2.76 14.94
N ARG A 63 14.31 -2.17 14.72
CA ARG A 63 14.58 -0.74 14.98
C ARG A 63 13.64 0.15 14.18
N ARG A 64 13.54 -0.05 12.87
CA ARG A 64 12.64 0.72 11.99
C ARG A 64 11.17 0.54 12.37
N TYR A 65 10.78 -0.68 12.72
CA TYR A 65 9.42 -0.96 13.19
C TYR A 65 9.11 -0.17 14.47
N ASN A 66 10.00 -0.19 15.46
CA ASN A 66 9.84 0.55 16.71
C ASN A 66 9.83 2.07 16.50
N GLU A 67 10.70 2.59 15.63
CA GLU A 67 10.71 4.00 15.24
C GLU A 67 9.38 4.42 14.59
N LYS A 68 8.85 3.60 13.67
CA LYS A 68 7.53 3.82 13.06
C LYS A 68 6.42 3.78 14.10
N LYS A 69 6.46 2.82 15.03
CA LYS A 69 5.46 2.69 16.09
C LYS A 69 5.44 3.92 17.01
N LEU A 70 6.61 4.45 17.37
CA LEU A 70 6.75 5.69 18.13
C LEU A 70 6.28 6.91 17.34
N ALA A 71 6.62 7.00 16.05
CA ALA A 71 6.16 8.10 15.20
C ALA A 71 4.61 8.10 15.09
N ASN A 72 4.00 6.92 14.95
CA ASN A 72 2.55 6.77 14.94
C ASN A 72 1.92 7.17 16.27
N SER A 73 2.48 6.74 17.40
CA SER A 73 1.95 7.10 18.73
C SER A 73 1.98 8.61 18.96
N ILE A 74 3.05 9.29 18.52
CA ILE A 74 3.14 10.76 18.57
C ILE A 74 2.12 11.41 17.62
N LYS A 75 2.01 10.93 16.37
CA LYS A 75 1.07 11.46 15.36
C LYS A 75 -0.38 11.41 15.84
N TRP A 76 -0.76 10.27 16.41
CA TRP A 76 -2.13 10.01 16.85
C TRP A 76 -2.40 10.43 18.29
N ASP A 77 -1.35 10.71 19.06
CA ASP A 77 -1.41 11.07 20.48
C ASP A 77 -2.14 10.01 21.31
N ILE A 78 -1.72 8.75 21.13
CA ILE A 78 -2.32 7.56 21.76
C ILE A 78 -1.25 6.48 21.97
N ASP A 79 -1.57 5.41 22.70
CA ASP A 79 -0.64 4.30 22.90
C ASP A 79 -0.22 3.63 21.58
N PRO A 80 0.97 3.00 21.54
CA PRO A 80 1.56 2.45 20.32
C PRO A 80 0.67 1.43 19.58
N ASP A 81 -0.06 0.57 20.30
CA ASP A 81 -0.87 -0.48 19.68
C ASP A 81 -2.09 0.12 18.99
N ARG A 82 -2.76 1.07 19.65
CA ARG A 82 -3.88 1.80 19.04
C ARG A 82 -3.45 2.75 17.93
N ALA A 83 -2.26 3.32 18.02
CA ALA A 83 -1.72 4.22 17.01
C ALA A 83 -1.43 3.49 15.69
N GLU A 84 -0.91 2.27 15.77
CA GLU A 84 -0.71 1.39 14.61
C GLU A 84 -2.04 1.09 13.92
N TYR A 85 -3.05 0.70 14.70
CA TYR A 85 -4.40 0.48 14.18
C TYR A 85 -4.99 1.70 13.45
N ARG A 86 -4.82 2.91 14.00
CA ARG A 86 -5.31 4.15 13.35
C ARG A 86 -4.55 4.47 12.06
N GLU A 87 -3.24 4.24 12.04
CA GLU A 87 -2.43 4.44 10.84
C GLU A 87 -2.87 3.48 9.72
N ASP A 88 -3.04 2.20 10.04
CA ASP A 88 -3.49 1.19 9.10
C ASP A 88 -4.91 1.49 8.60
N SER A 89 -5.82 1.87 9.50
CA SER A 89 -7.18 2.30 9.13
C SER A 89 -7.16 3.46 8.13
N THR A 90 -6.29 4.45 8.38
CA THR A 90 -6.15 5.63 7.52
C THR A 90 -5.58 5.24 6.15
N TRP A 91 -4.57 4.38 6.12
CA TRP A 91 -3.98 3.88 4.88
C TRP A 91 -4.98 3.10 4.03
N ILE A 92 -5.73 2.17 4.64
CA ILE A 92 -6.75 1.38 3.93
C ILE A 92 -7.83 2.29 3.35
N LEU A 93 -8.32 3.26 4.14
CA LEU A 93 -9.33 4.20 3.67
C LEU A 93 -8.82 5.04 2.49
N MET A 94 -7.59 5.56 2.57
CA MET A 94 -6.97 6.32 1.48
C MET A 94 -6.84 5.47 0.21
N ALA A 95 -6.31 4.25 0.33
CA ALA A 95 -6.14 3.33 -0.80
C ALA A 95 -7.47 3.00 -1.48
N TYR A 96 -8.52 2.72 -0.69
CA TYR A 96 -9.88 2.53 -1.21
C TYR A 96 -10.37 3.78 -1.95
N THR A 97 -10.24 4.97 -1.35
CA THR A 97 -10.73 6.20 -1.98
C THR A 97 -9.98 6.54 -3.28
N ASP A 98 -8.66 6.30 -3.33
CA ASP A 98 -7.84 6.54 -4.51
C ASP A 98 -8.19 5.57 -5.64
N ALA A 99 -8.39 4.28 -5.32
CA ALA A 99 -8.85 3.27 -6.27
C ALA A 99 -10.23 3.60 -6.81
N PHE A 100 -11.17 3.96 -5.93
CA PHE A 100 -12.53 4.33 -6.31
C PHE A 100 -12.56 5.58 -7.19
N HIS A 101 -11.78 6.61 -6.83
CA HIS A 101 -11.65 7.81 -7.64
C HIS A 101 -11.08 7.48 -9.03
N SER A 102 -10.07 6.63 -9.12
CA SER A 102 -9.46 6.23 -10.40
C SER A 102 -10.45 5.47 -11.28
N TYR A 103 -11.23 4.56 -10.70
CA TYR A 103 -12.30 3.85 -11.38
C TYR A 103 -13.39 4.79 -11.93
N GLU A 104 -13.92 5.70 -11.10
CA GLU A 104 -14.94 6.65 -11.54
C GLU A 104 -14.43 7.66 -12.56
N LEU A 105 -13.18 8.12 -12.42
CA LEU A 105 -12.54 8.98 -13.40
C LEU A 105 -12.45 8.31 -14.77
N LYS A 106 -12.11 7.01 -14.80
CA LYS A 106 -12.06 6.25 -16.06
C LYS A 106 -13.43 6.08 -16.70
N LYS A 107 -14.48 5.84 -15.90
CA LYS A 107 -15.88 5.80 -16.39
C LYS A 107 -16.27 7.12 -17.04
N LEU A 108 -15.94 8.25 -16.42
CA LEU A 108 -16.21 9.58 -16.95
C LEU A 108 -15.44 9.83 -18.25
N GLU A 109 -14.17 9.45 -18.30
CA GLU A 109 -13.34 9.55 -19.50
C GLU A 109 -14.01 8.83 -20.69
N ILE A 110 -14.45 7.59 -20.49
CA ILE A 110 -15.10 6.77 -21.53
C ILE A 110 -16.46 7.38 -21.94
N ALA A 111 -17.27 7.79 -20.97
CA ALA A 111 -18.58 8.40 -21.22
C ALA A 111 -18.48 9.74 -21.96
N SER A 112 -17.38 10.47 -21.80
CA SER A 112 -17.14 11.75 -22.47
C SER A 112 -16.75 11.61 -23.95
N ARG A 113 -16.42 10.39 -24.41
CA ARG A 113 -15.97 10.17 -25.79
C ARG A 113 -17.16 10.23 -26.77
N PRO A 114 -16.99 10.86 -27.95
CA PRO A 114 -18.01 10.88 -28.97
C PRO A 114 -18.41 9.45 -29.40
N PRO A 115 -19.69 9.19 -29.72
CA PRO A 115 -20.09 7.91 -30.30
C PRO A 115 -19.30 7.61 -31.57
N CYS A 116 -18.81 6.38 -31.74
CA CYS A 116 -18.20 5.97 -33.00
C CYS A 116 -19.22 6.12 -34.14
N LEU A 117 -18.90 6.96 -35.11
CA LEU A 117 -19.68 7.06 -36.34
C LEU A 117 -19.66 5.69 -37.04
N PRO A 118 -20.81 5.21 -37.56
CA PRO A 118 -20.86 3.91 -38.24
C PRO A 118 -19.94 3.95 -39.46
N VAL A 119 -18.89 3.12 -39.44
CA VAL A 119 -18.04 2.91 -40.62
C VAL A 119 -18.89 2.18 -41.66
N THR A 120 -19.23 2.88 -42.74
CA THR A 120 -19.85 2.30 -43.92
C THR A 120 -18.93 1.21 -44.48
N LYS A 121 -19.30 -0.06 -44.25
CA LYS A 121 -18.67 -1.20 -44.90
C LYS A 121 -19.02 -1.16 -46.38
N ASN A 122 -18.27 -0.37 -47.15
CA ASN A 122 -18.30 -0.43 -48.60
C ASN A 122 -17.67 -1.75 -49.04
N THR A 123 -18.52 -2.78 -49.16
CA THR A 123 -18.25 -3.98 -49.95
C THR A 123 -17.95 -3.56 -51.39
N ASN A 124 -16.68 -3.59 -51.78
CA ASN A 124 -16.31 -3.68 -53.19
C ASN A 124 -15.15 -4.67 -53.38
N LYS A 125 -15.54 -5.88 -53.80
CA LYS A 125 -14.67 -6.87 -54.43
C LYS A 125 -13.95 -6.22 -55.62
N LYS A 126 -12.62 -6.25 -55.66
CA LYS A 126 -11.87 -6.43 -56.92
C LYS A 126 -10.48 -7.01 -56.68
N LYS A 127 -10.22 -8.07 -57.45
CA LYS A 127 -9.01 -8.88 -57.57
C LYS A 127 -7.79 -8.03 -57.93
N GLN A 128 -6.65 -8.26 -57.29
CA GLN A 128 -5.36 -8.37 -57.98
C GLN A 128 -4.49 -9.45 -57.34
N LYS A 129 -3.70 -10.10 -58.19
CA LYS A 129 -3.12 -11.43 -58.06
C LYS A 129 -1.59 -11.30 -58.08
N LYS A 130 -0.93 -12.03 -57.18
CA LYS A 130 0.42 -12.65 -57.28
C LYS A 130 1.72 -11.81 -57.16
N LYS A 131 2.54 -12.34 -56.21
CA LYS A 131 4.01 -12.53 -56.15
C LYS A 131 4.90 -11.35 -55.71
N ASN A 132 5.50 -11.49 -54.53
CA ASN A 132 6.91 -11.89 -54.43
C ASN A 132 7.27 -12.47 -53.05
N LYS A 133 8.19 -13.45 -53.06
CA LYS A 133 8.73 -14.17 -51.91
C LYS A 133 9.90 -13.37 -51.31
N GLN A 134 9.93 -13.35 -49.98
CA GLN A 134 11.10 -13.59 -49.12
C GLN A 134 12.23 -12.55 -49.11
N ALA A 135 12.30 -11.77 -48.02
CA ALA A 135 13.52 -11.53 -47.26
C ALA A 135 13.16 -10.98 -45.87
N ASP A 136 13.95 -11.42 -44.89
CA ASP A 136 14.22 -10.81 -43.59
C ASP A 136 13.27 -11.08 -42.42
N ILE A 137 13.57 -12.26 -41.87
CA ILE A 137 13.71 -12.55 -40.43
C ILE A 137 14.27 -11.32 -39.69
N ALA A 138 13.39 -10.59 -39.01
CA ALA A 138 13.70 -9.81 -37.81
C ALA A 138 12.40 -9.52 -37.06
N SER A 139 11.62 -10.56 -36.72
CA SER A 139 10.62 -10.45 -35.65
C SER A 139 11.37 -10.38 -34.31
N THR A 140 11.97 -9.23 -34.04
CA THR A 140 12.14 -8.79 -32.66
C THR A 140 10.73 -8.60 -32.13
N SER A 141 10.30 -9.55 -31.28
CA SER A 141 9.14 -9.35 -30.42
C SER A 141 9.52 -8.26 -29.42
N THR A 142 9.52 -7.01 -29.87
CA THR A 142 9.25 -5.90 -28.98
C THR A 142 7.81 -6.09 -28.58
N THR A 143 7.61 -6.69 -27.40
CA THR A 143 6.31 -6.78 -26.75
C THR A 143 5.85 -5.34 -26.54
N MET A 144 5.15 -4.80 -27.53
CA MET A 144 4.30 -3.64 -27.32
C MET A 144 3.36 -4.04 -26.18
N PRO A 145 3.24 -3.24 -25.11
CA PRO A 145 2.17 -3.46 -24.15
C PRO A 145 0.89 -3.57 -24.96
N ALA A 146 0.15 -4.68 -24.80
CA ALA A 146 -1.14 -4.82 -25.44
C ALA A 146 -1.92 -3.54 -25.11
N VAL A 147 -2.36 -2.80 -26.14
CA VAL A 147 -3.15 -1.58 -25.94
C VAL A 147 -4.42 -2.05 -25.25
N MET A 148 -4.42 -1.89 -23.93
CA MET A 148 -5.46 -2.39 -23.05
C MET A 148 -6.74 -1.67 -23.44
N THR A 149 -7.78 -2.44 -23.71
CA THR A 149 -9.07 -1.85 -24.06
C THR A 149 -9.64 -1.13 -22.85
N ASP A 150 -10.50 -0.13 -23.07
CA ASP A 150 -11.13 0.59 -21.96
C ASP A 150 -11.95 -0.33 -21.06
N LYS A 151 -12.50 -1.41 -21.64
CA LYS A 151 -13.22 -2.44 -20.89
C LYS A 151 -12.28 -3.19 -19.95
N GLU A 152 -11.15 -3.68 -20.47
CA GLU A 152 -10.15 -4.36 -19.64
C GLU A 152 -9.63 -3.41 -18.54
N THR A 153 -9.37 -2.14 -18.88
CA THR A 153 -8.89 -1.13 -17.91
C THR A 153 -9.91 -0.91 -16.79
N LEU A 154 -11.20 -0.84 -17.14
CA LEU A 154 -12.29 -0.74 -16.16
C LEU A 154 -12.37 -1.98 -15.26
N GLU A 155 -12.19 -3.17 -15.82
CA GLU A 155 -12.24 -4.43 -15.07
C GLU A 155 -11.09 -4.53 -14.05
N GLU A 156 -9.87 -4.11 -14.43
CA GLU A 156 -8.74 -4.04 -13.50
C GLU A 156 -8.97 -3.03 -12.38
N LEU A 157 -9.40 -1.81 -12.71
CA LEU A 157 -9.71 -0.79 -11.71
C LEU A 157 -10.86 -1.22 -10.78
N GLN A 158 -11.88 -1.89 -11.32
CA GLN A 158 -12.97 -2.42 -10.50
C GLN A 158 -12.48 -3.53 -9.56
N SER A 159 -11.61 -4.43 -10.05
CA SER A 159 -10.98 -5.46 -9.22
C SER A 159 -10.17 -4.85 -8.08
N GLU A 160 -9.40 -3.79 -8.37
CA GLU A 160 -8.65 -3.05 -7.35
C GLU A 160 -9.56 -2.43 -6.29
N VAL A 161 -10.66 -1.78 -6.69
CA VAL A 161 -11.68 -1.26 -5.77
C VAL A 161 -12.23 -2.37 -4.87
N LEU A 162 -12.60 -3.52 -5.44
CA LEU A 162 -13.14 -4.65 -4.67
C LEU A 162 -12.13 -5.23 -3.68
N ASN A 163 -10.85 -5.27 -4.07
CA ASN A 163 -9.78 -5.73 -3.17
C ASN A 163 -9.64 -4.80 -1.96
N TYR A 164 -9.65 -3.49 -2.16
CA TYR A 164 -9.57 -2.54 -1.04
C TYR A 164 -10.86 -2.47 -0.22
N ASP A 165 -12.04 -2.60 -0.83
CA ASP A 165 -13.31 -2.69 -0.12
C ASP A 165 -13.35 -3.90 0.83
N HIS A 166 -12.89 -5.05 0.34
CA HIS A 166 -12.70 -6.23 1.17
C HIS A 166 -11.67 -5.99 2.29
N GLY A 167 -10.57 -5.28 1.98
CA GLY A 167 -9.57 -4.87 2.97
C GLY A 167 -10.15 -4.00 4.09
N VAL A 168 -11.03 -3.04 3.77
CA VAL A 168 -11.76 -2.23 4.75
C VAL A 168 -12.58 -3.13 5.67
N TYR A 169 -13.38 -4.03 5.10
CA TYR A 169 -14.21 -4.95 5.87
C TYR A 169 -13.38 -5.85 6.80
N GLU A 170 -12.31 -6.46 6.28
CA GLU A 170 -11.43 -7.34 7.06
C GLU A 170 -10.73 -6.61 8.19
N HIS A 171 -10.26 -5.38 7.94
CA HIS A 171 -9.64 -4.53 8.94
C HIS A 171 -10.58 -4.20 10.10
N TYR A 172 -11.83 -3.80 9.80
CA TYR A 172 -12.85 -3.58 10.82
C TYR A 172 -13.23 -4.87 11.56
N ARG A 173 -13.27 -6.01 10.87
CA ARG A 173 -13.55 -7.31 11.51
C ARG A 173 -12.47 -7.68 12.52
N GLN A 174 -11.19 -7.50 12.16
CA GLN A 174 -10.04 -7.75 13.04
C GLN A 174 -9.99 -6.75 14.20
N ALA A 175 -10.46 -5.51 13.97
CA ALA A 175 -10.56 -4.47 14.99
C ALA A 175 -11.44 -4.86 16.18
N ARG A 176 -12.39 -5.80 16.05
CA ARG A 176 -13.20 -6.25 17.19
C ARG A 176 -12.37 -6.79 18.36
N ALA A 177 -11.13 -7.24 18.11
CA ALA A 177 -10.20 -7.63 19.17
C ALA A 177 -9.68 -6.43 20.01
N TYR A 178 -9.75 -5.20 19.46
CA TYR A 178 -9.30 -3.96 20.08
C TYR A 178 -10.45 -3.11 20.64
N GLU A 179 -11.70 -3.58 20.54
CA GLU A 179 -12.88 -2.91 21.10
C GLU A 179 -13.08 -1.44 20.65
N PRO A 180 -13.13 -1.14 19.33
CA PRO A 180 -13.29 0.23 18.81
C PRO A 180 -14.65 0.87 19.13
N GLU A 181 -15.66 0.07 19.49
CA GLU A 181 -17.03 0.54 19.82
C GLU A 181 -17.17 0.96 21.29
N THR A 182 -16.37 0.40 22.20
CA THR A 182 -16.19 0.84 23.59
C THR A 182 -15.07 1.87 23.75
N MET A 183 -14.39 2.17 22.64
CA MET A 183 -13.41 3.24 22.51
C MET A 183 -14.13 4.59 22.64
N ILE A 184 -14.35 5.02 23.88
CA ILE A 184 -14.47 6.44 24.17
C ILE A 184 -13.24 7.07 23.52
N MET A 185 -13.46 7.85 22.48
CA MET A 185 -12.45 8.76 21.97
C MET A 185 -12.12 9.64 23.18
N ASP A 186 -11.08 9.29 23.94
CA ASP A 186 -10.61 10.11 25.05
C ASP A 186 -10.59 11.53 24.52
N VAL A 187 -11.30 12.43 25.20
CA VAL A 187 -11.42 13.81 24.76
C VAL A 187 -9.99 14.32 24.71
N ASN A 188 -9.43 14.39 23.51
CA ASN A 188 -8.11 14.95 23.34
C ASN A 188 -8.28 16.44 23.60
N LEU A 189 -8.02 16.86 24.84
CA LEU A 189 -8.19 18.24 25.29
C LEU A 189 -7.31 19.22 24.49
N SER A 190 -6.29 18.71 23.79
CA SER A 190 -5.44 19.51 22.90
C SER A 190 -6.00 19.65 21.47
N LYS A 191 -6.96 18.81 21.06
CA LYS A 191 -7.64 18.90 19.77
C LYS A 191 -9.04 19.48 19.96
N ARG A 192 -9.45 20.38 19.04
CA ARG A 192 -10.81 20.95 19.08
C ARG A 192 -11.84 19.83 19.00
N ARG A 193 -12.86 19.89 19.85
CA ARG A 193 -13.96 18.93 19.82
C ARG A 193 -14.78 19.11 18.54
N ALA A 194 -15.29 17.99 18.00
CA ALA A 194 -16.07 17.97 16.76
C ALA A 194 -17.46 18.64 16.89
N ASP A 195 -17.97 18.81 18.11
CA ASP A 195 -19.20 19.56 18.40
C ASP A 195 -18.99 21.09 18.30
N ILE A 196 -17.74 21.55 18.38
CA ILE A 196 -17.32 22.92 18.09
C ILE A 196 -16.99 23.02 16.59
N ASN A 197 -17.92 22.57 15.74
CA ASN A 197 -17.78 22.64 14.28
C ASN A 197 -18.07 24.07 13.80
N GLY A 198 -17.27 25.03 14.29
CA GLY A 198 -17.08 26.31 13.63
C GLY A 198 -16.39 26.06 12.31
N ASN A 199 -17.17 25.67 11.29
CA ASN A 199 -16.88 25.73 9.87
C ASN A 199 -15.36 25.64 9.51
N LEU A 200 -14.92 24.43 9.15
CA LEU A 200 -13.60 24.16 8.55
C LEU A 200 -13.34 24.93 7.24
N ASP A 201 -14.38 25.36 6.50
CA ASP A 201 -14.26 26.24 5.33
C ASP A 201 -13.76 27.64 5.68
N THR A 202 -14.06 28.17 6.86
CA THR A 202 -13.56 29.52 7.24
C THR A 202 -12.05 29.55 7.42
N HIS A 203 -11.42 28.42 7.77
CA HIS A 203 -10.01 28.37 8.15
C HIS A 203 -9.08 27.89 7.02
N TYR A 204 -9.60 27.09 6.07
CA TYR A 204 -8.81 26.55 4.95
C TYR A 204 -9.40 26.84 3.56
N GLY A 205 -10.56 27.51 3.46
CA GLY A 205 -11.26 27.76 2.19
C GLY A 205 -10.49 28.63 1.19
N LEU A 206 -9.44 29.33 1.62
CA LEU A 206 -8.64 30.22 0.76
C LEU A 206 -7.41 29.58 0.12
N HIS A 207 -6.94 28.41 0.58
CA HIS A 207 -5.59 27.93 0.23
C HIS A 207 -5.49 26.51 -0.37
N MET A 208 -6.59 25.76 -0.47
CA MET A 208 -6.57 24.48 -1.16
C MET A 208 -7.70 24.40 -2.17
N THR A 209 -7.34 24.21 -3.45
CA THR A 209 -8.28 23.83 -4.50
C THR A 209 -8.86 22.46 -4.14
N LYS A 210 -10.04 22.45 -3.52
CA LYS A 210 -10.74 21.20 -3.21
C LYS A 210 -11.10 20.53 -4.54
N LYS A 211 -10.70 19.26 -4.70
CA LYS A 211 -11.20 18.44 -5.80
C LYS A 211 -12.66 18.12 -5.52
N VAL A 212 -13.57 18.88 -6.14
CA VAL A 212 -15.01 18.65 -6.04
C VAL A 212 -15.37 17.54 -7.04
N CYS A 213 -15.73 16.37 -6.53
CA CYS A 213 -16.45 15.38 -7.34
C CYS A 213 -17.90 15.85 -7.49
N ILE A 214 -18.21 16.46 -8.64
CA ILE A 214 -19.60 16.81 -8.97
C ILE A 214 -20.32 15.51 -9.33
N ALA A 215 -21.06 14.95 -8.38
CA ALA A 215 -22.05 13.92 -8.69
C ALA A 215 -23.19 14.58 -9.48
N LEU A 216 -23.23 14.36 -10.79
CA LEU A 216 -24.18 14.98 -11.73
C LEU A 216 -25.66 14.65 -11.40
N ASN A 217 -25.92 13.64 -10.56
CA ASN A 217 -27.26 13.12 -10.29
C ASN A 217 -28.05 13.88 -9.21
N ARG A 218 -27.56 15.03 -8.72
CA ARG A 218 -28.29 15.86 -7.73
C ARG A 218 -28.80 17.20 -8.28
N LEU A 219 -28.69 17.46 -9.58
CA LEU A 219 -29.17 18.70 -10.20
C LEU A 219 -30.63 18.65 -10.68
N GLY A 220 -31.45 17.73 -10.14
CA GLY A 220 -32.86 17.61 -10.47
C GLY A 220 -33.71 17.53 -9.21
N SER A 221 -34.50 18.58 -8.97
CA SER A 221 -35.41 18.80 -7.82
C SER A 221 -34.73 19.36 -6.58
N ASP A 222 -34.71 20.69 -6.49
CA ASP A 222 -35.27 21.42 -5.33
C ASP A 222 -35.46 22.88 -5.73
N VAL A 223 -36.53 23.12 -6.51
CA VAL A 223 -37.14 24.44 -6.64
C VAL A 223 -38.42 24.44 -5.82
N SER A 224 -38.35 24.93 -4.58
CA SER A 224 -39.45 25.59 -3.87
C SER A 224 -38.85 26.24 -2.61
N SER A 225 -38.53 27.53 -2.65
CA SER A 225 -39.40 28.62 -2.20
C SER A 225 -39.85 28.44 -0.74
N PHE A 226 -39.20 29.14 0.18
CA PHE A 226 -39.83 29.66 1.39
C PHE A 226 -39.29 31.07 1.67
N ASN A 227 -40.17 32.05 1.51
CA ASN A 227 -40.04 33.39 2.07
C ASN A 227 -40.43 33.30 3.54
N ASP A 228 -39.57 33.71 4.45
CA ASP A 228 -39.95 33.96 5.84
C ASP A 228 -40.00 35.47 6.09
N THR A 229 -41.22 35.95 6.32
CA THR A 229 -41.52 37.20 7.00
C THR A 229 -42.34 36.87 8.23
N ILE A 230 -42.00 37.58 9.32
CA ILE A 230 -42.56 37.63 10.70
C ILE A 230 -41.71 36.88 11.72
#